data_AF-A0A8H3LCI5-F1
#
_entry.id   AF-A0A8H3LCI5-F1
#
_cell.length_a   1.000
_cell.length_b   1.000
_cell.length_c   1.000
_cell.angle_alpha   90.00
_cell.angle_beta   90.00
_cell.angle_gamma   90.00
#
_symmetry.space_group_name_H-M   'P 1'
#
loop_
_entity.id
_entity.type
_entity.pdbx_description
1 polymer ?
#
loop_
_entity_poly.entity_id
_entity_poly.type
_entity_poly.pdbx_seq_one_letter_code
_entity_poly.pdbx_strand_id
1 'polypeptide(L)'
;MRDKIWKLNREQINTGKDWYYTYNSKRFQQDFNSWTSGNDDIKFIQNIHLLAENHHQILVWITYNKFNKHKYIVEGGFGEVNRATWK
;
A
#
# COMPACT_ATOMS: atom_id res chain seq x y z
N MET A 1 16.88 -18.63 9.84
CA MET A 1 17.12 -19.55 8.70
C MET A 1 15.87 -19.82 7.85
N ARG A 2 14.65 -19.89 8.42
CA ARG A 2 13.40 -20.09 7.65
C ARG A 2 13.06 -18.94 6.68
N ASP A 3 13.36 -17.69 7.02
CA ASP A 3 12.96 -16.53 6.20
C ASP A 3 13.71 -16.42 4.86
N LYS A 4 14.91 -16.99 4.74
CA LYS A 4 15.67 -17.00 3.49
C LYS A 4 15.13 -18.06 2.51
N ILE A 5 14.75 -19.23 3.01
CA ILE A 5 14.18 -20.32 2.21
C ILE A 5 12.77 -19.94 1.71
N TRP A 6 11.96 -19.29 2.55
CA TRP A 6 10.65 -18.75 2.15
C TRP A 6 10.75 -17.65 1.08
N LYS A 7 11.77 -16.78 1.14
CA LYS A 7 11.98 -15.74 0.13
C LYS A 7 12.42 -16.31 -1.22
N LEU A 8 13.29 -17.32 -1.24
CA LEU A 8 13.76 -17.99 -2.46
C LEU A 8 12.65 -18.72 -3.21
N ASN A 9 11.72 -19.37 -2.50
CA ASN A 9 10.60 -20.07 -3.14
C ASN A 9 9.50 -19.14 -3.69
N ARG A 10 9.40 -17.88 -3.23
CA ARG A 10 8.41 -16.90 -3.73
C ARG A 10 8.73 -16.36 -5.12
N GLU A 11 9.94 -16.58 -5.64
CA GLU A 11 10.33 -16.09 -6.96
C GLU A 11 9.56 -16.77 -8.11
N GLN A 12 8.90 -17.91 -7.84
CA GLN A 12 8.25 -18.74 -8.86
C GLN A 12 6.77 -19.05 -8.59
N ILE A 13 6.16 -18.53 -7.52
CA ILE A 13 4.77 -18.84 -7.18
C ILE A 13 3.85 -17.84 -7.89
N ASN A 14 3.19 -18.32 -8.94
CA ASN A 14 2.05 -17.64 -9.56
C ASN A 14 0.83 -17.82 -8.65
N THR A 15 0.55 -16.84 -7.79
CA THR A 15 -0.49 -16.91 -6.75
C THR A 15 -1.91 -16.64 -7.28
N GLY A 16 -2.09 -16.59 -8.60
CA GLY A 16 -3.36 -16.34 -9.27
C GLY A 16 -3.13 -15.54 -10.55
N LYS A 17 -3.94 -15.81 -11.58
CA LYS A 17 -3.71 -15.54 -13.01
C LYS A 17 -2.97 -14.25 -13.45
N ASP A 18 -2.93 -13.18 -12.64
CA ASP A 18 -2.34 -11.88 -13.01
C ASP A 18 -1.45 -11.22 -11.91
N TRP A 19 -1.04 -11.94 -10.84
CA TRP A 19 -0.18 -11.37 -9.78
C TRP A 19 1.18 -12.05 -9.68
N TYR A 20 2.21 -11.38 -10.18
CA TYR A 20 3.60 -11.79 -9.99
C TYR A 20 4.20 -11.08 -8.78
N TYR A 21 4.33 -11.80 -7.65
CA TYR A 21 4.83 -11.26 -6.39
C TYR A 21 6.14 -10.48 -6.54
N THR A 22 7.14 -11.05 -7.23
CA THR A 22 8.45 -10.43 -7.43
C THR A 22 8.38 -9.15 -8.26
N TYR A 23 7.61 -9.17 -9.35
CA TYR A 23 7.41 -8.00 -10.20
C TYR A 23 6.74 -6.87 -9.43
N ASN A 24 5.63 -7.18 -8.73
CA ASN A 24 4.89 -6.19 -7.97
C ASN A 24 5.70 -5.65 -6.78
N SER A 25 6.40 -6.51 -6.04
CA SER A 25 7.30 -6.07 -4.97
C SER A 25 8.40 -5.14 -5.48
N LYS A 26 9.01 -5.43 -6.63
CA LYS A 26 10.05 -4.57 -7.24
C LYS A 26 9.47 -3.25 -7.72
N ARG A 27 8.29 -3.29 -8.35
CA ARG A 27 7.56 -2.09 -8.79
C ARG A 27 7.22 -1.18 -7.60
N PHE A 28 6.67 -1.73 -6.51
CA PHE A 28 6.35 -0.95 -5.31
C PHE A 28 7.58 -0.30 -4.68
N GLN A 29 8.71 -1.01 -4.61
CA GLN A 29 9.96 -0.43 -4.11
C GLN A 29 10.43 0.78 -4.91
N GLN A 30 10.21 0.79 -6.24
CA GLN A 30 10.53 1.94 -7.08
C GLN A 30 9.62 3.13 -6.78
N ASP A 31 8.33 2.88 -6.54
CA ASP A 31 7.33 3.90 -6.23
C ASP A 31 7.56 4.53 -4.85
N PHE A 32 8.10 3.79 -3.88
CA PHE A 32 8.33 4.26 -2.50
C PHE A 32 9.22 5.49 -2.41
N ASN A 33 10.14 5.69 -3.35
CA ASN A 33 10.99 6.89 -3.40
C ASN A 33 10.19 8.18 -3.59
N SER A 34 8.98 8.08 -4.16
CA SER A 34 8.08 9.23 -4.33
C SER A 34 7.23 9.54 -3.09
N TRP A 35 7.28 8.70 -2.05
CA TRP A 35 6.45 8.83 -0.85
C TRP A 35 7.19 9.61 0.25
N THR A 36 7.35 10.93 0.06
CA THR A 36 8.20 11.80 0.89
C THR A 36 7.50 12.47 2.07
N SER A 37 6.35 11.96 2.53
CA SER A 37 5.53 12.66 3.54
C SER A 37 6.19 12.80 4.93
N GLY A 38 7.24 12.03 5.21
CA GLY A 38 7.88 11.96 6.53
C GLY A 38 7.04 11.24 7.60
N ASN A 39 5.88 10.67 7.24
CA ASN A 39 5.04 9.89 8.15
C ASN A 39 5.57 8.46 8.31
N ASP A 40 5.88 8.05 9.54
CA ASP A 40 6.37 6.71 9.86
C ASP A 40 5.34 5.60 9.60
N ASP A 41 4.04 5.90 9.64
CA ASP A 41 2.96 4.95 9.31
C ASP A 41 3.01 4.50 7.85
N ILE A 42 3.65 5.27 6.97
CA ILE A 42 3.86 4.87 5.59
C ILE A 42 4.75 3.63 5.49
N LYS A 43 5.73 3.45 6.39
CA LYS A 43 6.59 2.26 6.41
C LYS A 43 5.77 0.99 6.64
N PHE A 44 4.68 1.09 7.43
CA PHE A 44 3.76 -0.02 7.63
C PHE A 44 3.04 -0.41 6.32
N ILE A 45 2.57 0.59 5.56
CA ILE A 45 1.93 0.37 4.25
C ILE A 45 2.93 -0.23 3.25
N GLN A 46 4.17 0.26 3.23
CA GLN A 46 5.24 -0.29 2.38
C GLN A 46 5.52 -1.76 2.70
N ASN A 47 5.56 -2.13 3.98
CA ASN A 47 5.74 -3.52 4.40
C ASN A 47 4.60 -4.42 3.94
N ILE A 48 3.35 -3.93 4.00
CA ILE A 48 2.19 -4.66 3.46
C ILE A 48 2.35 -4.91 1.96
N HIS A 49 2.75 -3.89 1.18
CA HIS A 49 2.98 -4.02 -0.27
C HIS A 49 4.07 -5.05 -0.61
N LEU A 50 5.13 -5.12 0.19
CA LEU A 50 6.21 -6.10 0.02
C LEU A 50 5.78 -7.52 0.39
N LEU A 51 4.76 -7.69 1.24
CA LEU A 51 4.27 -8.99 1.67
C LEU A 51 3.05 -9.48 0.89
N ALA A 52 2.38 -8.59 0.15
CA ALA A 52 1.15 -8.87 -0.58
C ALA A 52 1.29 -9.98 -1.62
N GLU A 53 0.51 -11.04 -1.45
CA GLU A 53 0.43 -12.22 -2.32
C GLU A 53 -0.58 -12.05 -3.45
N ASN A 54 -1.43 -11.03 -3.39
CA ASN A 54 -2.35 -10.65 -4.46
C ASN A 54 -2.79 -9.19 -4.30
N HIS A 55 -3.51 -8.69 -5.31
CA HIS A 55 -3.99 -7.30 -5.37
C HIS A 55 -5.06 -6.94 -4.34
N HIS A 56 -5.65 -7.91 -3.62
CA HIS A 56 -6.59 -7.63 -2.53
C HIS A 56 -5.90 -7.36 -1.19
N GLN A 57 -4.59 -7.64 -1.09
CA GLN A 57 -3.81 -7.49 0.15
C GLN A 57 -3.05 -6.16 0.23
N ILE A 58 -3.18 -5.27 -0.76
CA ILE A 58 -2.51 -3.97 -0.77
C ILE A 58 -3.38 -2.88 -0.13
N LEU A 59 -2.75 -1.94 0.58
CA LEU A 59 -3.40 -0.72 1.07
C LEU A 59 -2.98 0.47 0.20
N VAL A 60 -3.93 1.19 -0.37
CA VAL A 60 -3.60 2.35 -1.22
C VAL A 60 -3.37 3.58 -0.33
N TRP A 61 -2.15 4.14 -0.39
CA TRP A 61 -1.86 5.45 0.18
C TRP A 61 -2.18 6.54 -0.83
N ILE A 62 -2.99 7.53 -0.42
CA ILE A 62 -3.43 8.63 -1.29
C ILE A 62 -3.13 9.93 -0.57
N THR A 63 -2.34 10.78 -1.22
CA THR A 63 -2.01 12.09 -0.68
C THR A 63 -3.24 12.98 -0.66
N TYR A 64 -3.41 13.74 0.43
CA TYR A 64 -4.58 14.62 0.64
C TYR A 64 -4.80 15.61 -0.52
N ASN A 65 -3.73 16.05 -1.17
CA ASN A 65 -3.78 16.97 -2.31
C ASN A 65 -4.48 16.40 -3.58
N LYS A 66 -4.71 15.08 -3.66
CA LYS A 66 -5.46 14.42 -4.74
C LYS A 66 -6.98 14.57 -4.61
N PHE A 67 -7.43 15.12 -3.49
CA PHE A 67 -8.84 15.35 -3.24
C PHE A 67 -9.22 16.83 -3.49
N ASN A 68 -10.44 17.03 -3.98
CA ASN A 68 -11.09 18.34 -4.05
C ASN A 68 -11.80 18.66 -2.73
N LYS A 69 -12.10 19.96 -2.54
CA LYS A 69 -12.60 20.57 -1.29
C LYS A 69 -13.45 19.62 -0.43
N HIS A 70 -13.00 19.48 0.81
CA HIS A 70 -13.54 18.54 1.77
C HIS A 70 -14.75 19.18 2.46
N LYS A 71 -15.89 18.48 2.47
CA LYS A 71 -17.04 18.83 3.29
C LYS A 71 -17.02 17.95 4.53
N TYR A 72 -16.87 18.57 5.70
CA TYR A 72 -17.01 17.87 6.98
C TYR A 72 -18.39 17.20 7.07
N ILE A 73 -18.40 15.96 7.57
CA ILE A 73 -19.62 15.18 7.80
C ILE A 73 -19.89 15.09 9.31
N VAL A 74 -18.95 14.50 10.06
CA VAL A 74 -19.12 14.18 11.48
C VAL A 74 -17.79 13.82 12.12
N GLU A 75 -17.66 14.01 13.42
CA GLU A 75 -16.57 13.54 14.26
C GLU A 75 -17.08 12.39 15.13
N GLY A 76 -16.35 11.28 15.15
CA GLY A 76 -16.62 10.13 16.02
C GLY A 76 -15.49 9.93 17.03
N GLY A 77 -15.61 8.92 17.89
CA GLY A 77 -14.60 8.63 18.92
C GLY A 77 -13.20 8.27 18.40
N PHE A 78 -13.04 8.05 17.10
CA PHE A 78 -11.78 7.70 16.44
C PHE A 78 -11.34 8.73 15.39
N GLY A 79 -12.00 9.90 15.32
CA GLY A 79 -11.62 11.01 14.45
C GLY A 79 -12.73 11.54 13.56
N GLU A 80 -12.35 12.42 12.62
CA GLU A 80 -13.26 13.14 11.73
C GLU A 80 -13.52 12.40 10.42
N VAL A 81 -14.78 12.45 9.97
CA VAL A 81 -15.24 11.96 8.67
C VAL A 81 -15.51 13.15 7.76
N ASN A 82 -14.83 13.18 6.63
CA ASN A 82 -14.93 14.22 5.61
C ASN A 82 -15.36 13.61 4.26
N ARG A 83 -16.25 14.27 3.54
CA ARG A 83 -16.60 13.95 2.15
C ARG A 83 -15.65 14.69 1.22
N ALA A 84 -15.08 13.97 0.27
CA ALA A 84 -14.28 14.56 -0.81
C ALA A 84 -14.61 13.89 -2.15
N THR A 85 -14.29 14.58 -3.24
CA THR A 85 -14.23 13.96 -4.58
C THR A 85 -12.78 13.87 -5.01
N TRP A 86 -12.48 12.83 -5.79
CA TRP A 86 -11.18 12.71 -6.45
C TRP A 86 -11.02 13.80 -7.51
N LYS A 87 -9.78 14.30 -7.65
CA LYS A 87 -9.37 15.11 -8.81
C LYS A 87 -9.18 14.25 -10.04
#